data_AF-A0A846Z814-F1
#
_entry.id   AF-A0A846Z814-F1
#
_cell.length_a   1.000
_cell.length_b   1.000
_cell.length_c   1.000
_cell.angle_alpha   90.00
_cell.angle_beta   90.00
_cell.angle_gamma   90.00
#
_symmetry.space_group_name_H-M   'P 1'
#
loop_
_entity.id
_entity.type
_entity.pdbx_description
1 polymer ?
#
loop_
_entity_poly.entity_id
_entity_poly.type
_entity_poly.pdbx_seq_one_letter_code
_entity_poly.pdbx_strand_id
1 'polypeptide(L)'
;MMSASEAAKRAAEHVTAMTGRSAESVVGIERTGEDGWRVAVEVVETRRIPDSADILACYDTEVDADGELVAYRRARRYPRGRVERD
;
A
#
# COMPACT_ATOMS: atom_id res chain seq x y z
N MET A 1 18.35 10.20 5.83
CA MET A 1 17.55 9.87 4.63
C MET A 1 17.06 8.44 4.77
N MET A 2 15.74 8.26 4.82
CA MET A 2 15.11 6.95 4.96
C MET A 2 15.39 6.06 3.74
N SER A 3 15.61 4.77 3.99
CA SER A 3 15.79 3.78 2.93
C SER A 3 14.45 3.39 2.30
N ALA A 4 14.47 2.85 1.09
CA ALA A 4 13.25 2.37 0.42
C ALA A 4 12.52 1.29 1.24
N SER A 5 13.25 0.34 1.85
CA SER A 5 12.63 -0.72 2.65
C SER A 5 11.99 -0.16 3.93
N GLU A 6 12.61 0.84 4.54
CA GLU A 6 12.09 1.50 5.73
C GLU A 6 10.83 2.32 5.40
N ALA A 7 10.82 3.05 4.27
CA ALA A 7 9.65 3.74 3.75
C ALA A 7 8.49 2.76 3.48
N ALA A 8 8.78 1.62 2.84
CA ALA A 8 7.81 0.57 2.56
C ALA A 8 7.19 0.00 3.84
N LYS A 9 8.01 -0.24 4.86
CA LYS A 9 7.56 -0.71 6.17
C LYS A 9 6.64 0.33 6.85
N ARG A 10 7.06 1.59 6.90
CA ARG A 10 6.27 2.69 7.48
C ARG A 10 4.92 2.85 6.78
N ALA A 11 4.92 2.85 5.44
CA ALA A 11 3.71 2.92 4.65
C ALA A 11 2.74 1.77 4.97
N ALA A 12 3.23 0.52 5.04
CA ALA A 12 2.40 -0.63 5.37
C ALA A 12 1.81 -0.55 6.78
N GLU A 13 2.58 -0.07 7.76
CA GLU A 13 2.13 0.17 9.14
C GLU A 13 1.03 1.24 9.18
N HIS A 14 1.25 2.39 8.54
CA HIS A 14 0.27 3.48 8.45
C HIS A 14 -1.03 3.05 7.77
N VAL A 15 -0.94 2.34 6.64
CA VAL A 15 -2.12 1.82 5.92
C VAL A 15 -2.89 0.83 6.79
N THR A 16 -2.19 -0.07 7.48
CA THR A 16 -2.82 -1.04 8.40
C THR A 16 -3.54 -0.32 9.53
N ALA A 17 -2.90 0.67 10.15
CA ALA A 17 -3.46 1.44 11.26
C ALA A 17 -4.72 2.22 10.85
N MET A 18 -4.73 2.87 9.68
CA MET A 18 -5.87 3.67 9.23
C MET A 18 -7.02 2.82 8.69
N THR A 19 -6.72 1.72 8.00
CA THR A 19 -7.77 0.90 7.36
C THR A 19 -8.34 -0.16 8.29
N GLY A 20 -7.65 -0.48 9.39
CA GLY A 20 -7.98 -1.58 10.28
C GLY A 20 -7.85 -2.96 9.62
N ARG A 21 -7.11 -3.05 8.52
CA ARG A 21 -7.02 -4.24 7.66
C ARG A 21 -5.57 -4.64 7.45
N SER A 22 -5.36 -5.92 7.16
CA SER A 22 -4.03 -6.46 6.88
C SER A 22 -3.52 -5.97 5.53
N ALA A 23 -2.36 -5.31 5.53
CA ALA A 23 -1.55 -5.19 4.34
C ALA A 23 -1.20 -6.60 3.82
N GLU A 24 -1.38 -6.80 2.51
CA GLU A 24 -1.03 -8.03 1.80
C GLU A 24 0.39 -7.94 1.26
N SER A 25 0.71 -6.84 0.56
CA SER A 25 2.01 -6.67 -0.09
C SER A 25 2.32 -5.19 -0.34
N VAL A 26 3.59 -4.88 -0.57
CA VAL A 26 4.02 -3.60 -1.17
C VAL A 26 4.22 -3.84 -2.66
N VAL A 27 3.47 -3.12 -3.49
CA VAL A 27 3.40 -3.34 -4.95
C VAL A 27 4.07 -2.23 -5.76
N GLY A 28 4.56 -1.18 -5.10
CA GLY A 28 5.30 -0.11 -5.75
C GLY A 28 5.99 0.79 -4.72
N ILE A 29 7.14 1.31 -5.11
CA ILE A 29 7.89 2.29 -4.33
C ILE A 29 8.66 3.22 -5.25
N GLU A 30 8.54 4.51 -4.99
CA GLU A 30 9.18 5.57 -5.77
C GLU A 30 9.65 6.68 -4.82
N ARG A 31 10.86 7.20 -5.03
CA ARG A 31 11.33 8.37 -4.30
C ARG A 31 10.64 9.62 -4.83
N THR A 32 10.15 10.48 -3.94
CA THR A 32 9.48 11.74 -4.30
C THR A 32 10.22 12.92 -3.68
N GLY A 33 10.52 13.96 -4.47
CA GLY A 33 11.29 15.10 -3.97
C GLY A 33 12.68 14.68 -3.48
N GLU A 34 13.21 15.38 -2.48
CA GLU A 34 14.56 15.11 -1.95
C GLU A 34 14.59 13.89 -1.02
N ASP A 35 13.60 13.74 -0.12
CA ASP A 35 13.65 12.72 0.93
C ASP A 35 12.35 11.93 1.16
N GLY A 36 11.27 12.25 0.44
CA GLY A 36 9.99 11.56 0.57
C GLY A 36 9.90 10.29 -0.28
N TRP A 37 8.87 9.50 -0.03
CA TRP A 37 8.57 8.30 -0.80
C TRP A 37 7.09 8.19 -1.08
N ARG A 38 6.75 7.81 -2.31
CA ARG A 38 5.44 7.26 -2.63
C ARG A 38 5.52 5.74 -2.58
N VAL A 39 4.62 5.12 -1.83
CA VAL A 39 4.53 3.66 -1.68
C VAL A 39 3.12 3.20 -1.99
N ALA A 40 3.00 2.20 -2.86
CA ALA A 40 1.75 1.53 -3.17
C ALA A 40 1.63 0.25 -2.32
N VAL A 41 0.63 0.19 -1.45
CA VAL A 41 0.38 -0.93 -0.53
C VAL A 41 -0.93 -1.61 -0.91
N GLU A 42 -0.87 -2.91 -1.15
CA GLU A 42 -2.04 -3.75 -1.37
C GLU A 42 -2.60 -4.24 -0.03
N VAL A 43 -3.92 -4.23 0.11
CA VAL A 43 -4.64 -4.58 1.33
C VAL A 43 -5.78 -5.53 0.99
N VAL A 44 -6.01 -6.54 1.83
CA VAL A 44 -7.23 -7.36 1.74
C VAL A 44 -8.42 -6.58 2.29
N GLU A 45 -9.21 -5.97 1.41
CA GLU A 45 -10.33 -5.12 1.82
C GLU A 45 -11.58 -5.92 2.20
N THR A 46 -11.77 -7.09 1.58
CA THR A 46 -12.88 -8.00 1.89
C THR A 46 -12.41 -9.44 1.74
N ARG A 47 -12.49 -10.21 2.82
CA ARG A 47 -12.24 -11.65 2.79
C ARG A 47 -13.44 -12.42 2.24
N ARG A 48 -13.20 -13.42 1.40
CA ARG A 48 -14.23 -14.33 0.85
C ARG A 48 -13.76 -15.78 0.87
N ILE A 49 -14.67 -16.72 0.61
CA ILE A 49 -14.36 -18.14 0.50
C ILE A 49 -14.71 -18.61 -0.92
N PRO A 50 -13.76 -19.21 -1.67
CA PRO A 50 -12.35 -19.41 -1.30
C PRO A 50 -11.57 -18.07 -1.26
N ASP A 51 -10.37 -18.06 -0.64
CA ASP A 51 -9.52 -16.87 -0.53
C ASP A 51 -9.18 -16.24 -1.89
N SER A 52 -9.16 -17.03 -2.97
CA SER A 52 -9.01 -16.53 -4.35
C SER A 52 -10.13 -15.59 -4.79
N ALA A 53 -11.26 -15.55 -4.07
CA ALA A 53 -12.35 -14.61 -4.31
C ALA A 53 -12.26 -13.33 -3.47
N ASP A 54 -11.23 -13.17 -2.62
CA ASP A 54 -10.97 -11.95 -1.86
C ASP A 54 -11.03 -10.70 -2.75
N ILE A 55 -11.39 -9.56 -2.17
CA ILE A 55 -11.23 -8.27 -2.83
C ILE A 55 -10.06 -7.53 -2.23
N LEU A 56 -9.07 -7.26 -3.07
CA LEU A 56 -7.89 -6.47 -2.76
C LEU A 56 -8.11 -5.00 -3.14
N ALA A 57 -7.40 -4.11 -2.46
CA ALA A 57 -7.32 -2.70 -2.81
C ALA A 57 -5.88 -2.21 -2.73
N CYS A 58 -5.49 -1.37 -3.68
CA CYS A 58 -4.19 -0.71 -3.66
C CYS A 58 -4.36 0.71 -3.11
N TYR A 59 -3.54 1.05 -2.13
CA TYR A 59 -3.46 2.36 -1.53
C TYR A 59 -2.15 3.02 -1.95
N ASP A 60 -2.23 4.18 -2.60
CA ASP A 60 -1.08 5.05 -2.77
C ASP A 60 -0.89 5.83 -1.47
N THR A 61 0.33 5.82 -0.96
CA THR A 61 0.73 6.58 0.22
C THR A 61 1.94 7.42 -0.08
N GLU A 62 2.05 8.56 0.59
CA GLU A 62 3.25 9.38 0.60
C GLU A 62 3.73 9.49 2.04
N VAL A 63 5.00 9.16 2.26
CA VAL A 63 5.70 9.33 3.53
C VAL A 63 6.84 10.33 3.35
N ASP A 64 7.04 11.18 4.35
CA ASP A 64 8.12 12.15 4.35
C ASP A 64 9.47 11.54 4.78
N ALA A 65 10.48 12.39 4.97
CA ALA A 65 11.83 12.00 5.34
C ALA A 65 11.92 11.26 6.69
N ASP A 66 10.97 11.54 7.60
CA ASP A 66 10.88 10.98 8.94
C ASP A 66 10.04 9.70 8.98
N GLY A 67 9.40 9.36 7.85
CA GLY A 67 8.51 8.21 7.72
C GLY A 67 7.08 8.50 8.19
N GLU A 68 6.73 9.77 8.36
CA GLU A 68 5.37 10.19 8.70
C GLU A 68 4.51 10.22 7.44
N LEU A 69 3.27 9.76 7.57
CA LEU A 69 2.31 9.75 6.46
C LEU A 69 1.81 11.16 6.19
N VAL A 70 2.03 11.65 4.97
CA VAL A 70 1.59 13.00 4.54
C VAL A 70 0.42 12.95 3.58
N ALA A 71 0.25 11.86 2.84
CA ALA A 71 -0.93 11.65 2.00
C ALA A 71 -1.26 10.16 1.88
N TYR A 72 -2.55 9.83 1.73
CA TYR A 72 -2.97 8.51 1.30
C TYR A 72 -4.26 8.56 0.50
N ARG A 73 -4.44 7.60 -0.41
CA ARG A 73 -5.71 7.38 -1.12
C ARG A 73 -5.85 5.93 -1.54
N ARG A 74 -7.08 5.42 -1.60
CA ARG A 74 -7.36 4.13 -2.27
C ARG A 74 -7.38 4.36 -3.78
N ALA A 75 -6.36 3.88 -4.48
CA ALA A 75 -6.20 4.07 -5.92
C ALA A 75 -7.12 3.16 -6.74
N ARG A 76 -7.23 1.88 -6.34
CA ARG A 76 -8.05 0.89 -7.04
C ARG A 76 -8.50 -0.25 -6.13
N ARG A 77 -9.50 -1.00 -6.59
CA ARG A 77 -10.03 -2.21 -5.94
C ARG A 77 -10.28 -3.30 -7.00
N TYR A 78 -9.92 -4.54 -6.71
CA TYR A 78 -10.04 -5.66 -7.67
C TYR A 78 -10.13 -7.02 -6.96
N PRO A 79 -10.70 -8.06 -7.60
CA PRO A 79 -10.65 -9.42 -7.08
C PRO A 79 -9.22 -9.95 -7.03
N ARG A 80 -8.90 -10.75 -6.00
CA ARG A 80 -7.65 -11.52 -5.92
C ARG A 80 -7.55 -12.41 -7.18
N GLY A 81 -6.36 -12.47 -7.77
CA GLY A 81 -6.13 -13.20 -9.02
C GLY A 81 -6.56 -12.46 -10.30
N ARG A 82 -6.93 -11.18 -10.21
CA ARG A 82 -7.03 -10.35 -11.42
C ARG A 82 -5.66 -10.25 -12.09
N VAL A 83 -5.58 -10.72 -13.33
CA VAL A 83 -4.43 -10.51 -14.20
C VAL A 83 -4.52 -9.09 -14.78
N GLU A 84 -3.47 -8.30 -14.64
CA GLU A 84 -3.35 -7.01 -15.33
C GLU A 84 -3.32 -7.29 -16.84
N ARG A 85 -4.23 -6.66 -17.58
CA ARG A 85 -4.19 -6.68 -19.04
C ARG A 85 -3.48 -5.40 -19.44
N ASP A 86 -2.32 -5.55 -20.07
CA ASP A 86 -1.56 -4.47 -20.70
C ASP A 86 -2.45 -3.65 -21.68
#